data_AF-A0A368P4L1-F1
#
_entry.id   AF-A0A368P4L1-F1
#
_cell.length_a   1.000
_cell.length_b   1.000
_cell.length_c   1.000
_cell.angle_alpha   90.00
_cell.angle_beta   90.00
_cell.angle_gamma   90.00
#
_symmetry.space_group_name_H-M   'P 1'
#
loop_
_entity.id
_entity.type
_entity.pdbx_description
1 polymer ?
#
loop_
_entity_poly.entity_id
_entity_poly.type
_entity_poly.pdbx_seq_one_letter_code
_entity_poly.pdbx_strand_id
1 'polypeptide(L)'
;MRIAIIIKNLNKLTNYELRLANRIKMDSSFELCLLIHDGRKNSNGINTKNTISKSLLKLQLQLESKIYKSSFIANKQEIIDYLKATPSISFHPTKKGHQDIFSKEDADKITPYDLDIILNLEFDSIQGEILKTTKHGI
;
A
#
# COMPACT_ATOMS: atom_id res chain seq x y z
N MET A 1 -16.85 -2.27 8.02
CA MET A 1 -16.29 -1.22 7.14
C MET A 1 -15.56 -1.88 6.00
N ARG A 2 -15.88 -1.48 4.77
CA ARG A 2 -15.34 -2.04 3.53
C ARG A 2 -14.09 -1.26 3.14
N ILE A 3 -12.96 -1.94 3.15
CA ILE A 3 -11.64 -1.36 2.95
C ILE A 3 -11.05 -1.86 1.64
N ALA A 4 -10.34 -0.98 0.94
CA ALA A 4 -9.38 -1.40 -0.07
C ALA A 4 -7.96 -1.00 0.31
N ILE A 5 -6.98 -1.72 -0.19
CA ILE A 5 -5.57 -1.39 -0.01
C ILE A 5 -4.96 -1.11 -1.37
N ILE A 6 -4.22 0.00 -1.51
CA ILE A 6 -3.48 0.31 -2.73
C ILE A 6 -1.97 0.22 -2.51
N ILE A 7 -1.32 -0.66 -3.28
CA ILE A 7 0.08 -1.07 -3.13
C ILE A 7 0.79 -1.19 -4.48
N LYS A 8 2.09 -0.87 -4.54
CA LYS A 8 2.88 -1.06 -5.76
C LYS A 8 3.34 -2.50 -5.87
N ASN A 9 3.81 -3.11 -4.78
CA ASN A 9 4.32 -4.48 -4.82
C ASN A 9 4.05 -5.28 -3.55
N LEU A 10 3.18 -6.29 -3.67
CA LEU A 10 2.78 -7.17 -2.58
C LEU A 10 3.95 -7.98 -1.96
N ASN A 11 4.98 -8.29 -2.75
CA ASN A 11 6.15 -9.03 -2.25
C ASN A 11 7.14 -8.14 -1.47
N LYS A 12 7.02 -6.81 -1.60
CA LYS A 12 7.92 -5.83 -0.97
C LYS A 12 7.33 -5.14 0.26
N LEU A 13 6.19 -5.61 0.76
CA LEU A 13 5.57 -5.07 1.96
C LEU A 13 6.53 -5.09 3.16
N THR A 14 6.64 -3.93 3.79
CA THR A 14 7.31 -3.66 5.06
C THR A 14 6.54 -4.30 6.22
N ASN A 15 7.22 -4.44 7.37
CA ASN A 15 6.60 -5.03 8.56
C ASN A 15 5.38 -4.25 9.05
N TYR A 16 5.38 -2.92 8.94
CA TYR A 16 4.23 -2.11 9.33
C TYR A 16 3.01 -2.40 8.45
N GLU A 17 3.19 -2.47 7.13
CA GLU A 17 2.11 -2.76 6.18
C GLU A 17 1.53 -4.16 6.41
N LEU A 18 2.38 -5.14 6.70
CA LEU A 18 1.95 -6.48 7.08
C LEU A 18 1.15 -6.47 8.41
N ARG A 19 1.54 -5.64 9.39
CA ARG A 19 0.78 -5.50 10.66
C ARG A 19 -0.59 -4.90 10.43
N LEU A 20 -0.67 -3.90 9.56
CA LEU A 20 -1.94 -3.28 9.20
C LEU A 20 -2.87 -4.29 8.52
N ALA A 21 -2.38 -5.02 7.52
CA ALA A 21 -3.13 -6.07 6.85
C ALA A 21 -3.56 -7.19 7.83
N ASN A 22 -2.68 -7.60 8.75
CA ASN A 22 -3.02 -8.58 9.78
C ASN A 22 -4.12 -8.06 10.73
N ARG A 23 -4.07 -6.78 11.10
CA ARG A 23 -5.10 -6.18 11.96
C ARG A 23 -6.46 -6.15 11.27
N ILE A 24 -6.48 -5.80 9.98
CA ILE A 24 -7.71 -5.84 9.15
C ILE A 24 -8.26 -7.27 9.08
N LYS A 25 -7.39 -8.28 8.86
CA LYS A 25 -7.79 -9.69 8.81
C LYS A 25 -8.41 -10.18 10.13
N MET A 26 -7.85 -9.77 11.27
CA MET A 26 -8.25 -10.28 12.58
C MET A 26 -9.49 -9.61 13.17
N ASP A 27 -9.85 -8.44 12.68
CA ASP A 27 -10.90 -7.61 13.26
C ASP A 27 -12.15 -7.67 12.39
N SER A 28 -13.24 -8.23 12.92
CA SER A 28 -14.49 -8.44 12.20
C SER A 28 -15.22 -7.15 11.82
N SER A 29 -14.81 -6.00 12.37
CA SER A 29 -15.34 -4.70 11.97
C SER A 29 -14.84 -4.25 10.60
N PHE A 30 -13.78 -4.88 10.07
CA PHE A 30 -13.22 -4.58 8.76
C PHE A 30 -13.39 -5.73 7.79
N GLU A 31 -13.67 -5.37 6.53
CA GLU A 31 -13.75 -6.30 5.42
C GLU A 31 -12.82 -5.78 4.32
N LEU A 32 -11.78 -6.54 3.98
CA LEU A 32 -10.92 -6.19 2.85
C LEU A 32 -11.60 -6.65 1.56
N CYS A 33 -12.19 -5.70 0.83
CA CYS A 33 -12.98 -6.01 -0.36
C CYS A 33 -12.18 -5.99 -1.65
N LEU A 34 -11.11 -5.17 -1.71
CA LEU A 34 -10.37 -4.93 -2.93
C LEU A 34 -8.89 -4.64 -2.66
N LEU A 35 -8.05 -5.23 -3.49
CA LEU A 35 -6.62 -4.94 -3.54
C LEU A 35 -6.27 -4.26 -4.86
N ILE A 36 -5.68 -3.07 -4.78
CA ILE A 36 -5.34 -2.26 -5.93
C ILE A 36 -3.82 -2.30 -6.13
N HIS A 37 -3.39 -2.71 -7.33
CA HIS A 37 -1.99 -2.84 -7.69
C HIS A 37 -1.56 -1.79 -8.71
N ASP A 38 -0.31 -1.33 -8.60
CA ASP A 38 0.33 -0.54 -9.65
C ASP A 38 0.64 -1.41 -10.87
N GLY A 39 -0.07 -1.18 -11.97
CA GLY A 39 0.15 -1.83 -13.26
C GLY A 39 1.24 -1.19 -14.10
N ARG A 40 1.75 -0.02 -13.70
CA ARG A 40 2.80 0.67 -14.45
C ARG A 40 4.06 -0.19 -14.49
N LYS A 41 4.69 -0.29 -15.67
CA LYS A 41 6.02 -0.89 -15.76
C LYS A 41 6.96 -0.03 -14.93
N ASN A 42 7.56 -0.64 -13.90
CA ASN A 42 8.52 0.01 -13.01
C ASN A 42 9.57 0.77 -13.83
N SER A 43 9.47 2.09 -13.89
CA SER A 43 10.56 2.93 -14.37
C SER A 43 11.63 2.90 -13.29
N ASN A 44 12.84 2.47 -13.66
CA ASN A 44 14.01 2.36 -12.80
C ASN A 44 14.10 3.51 -11.79
N GLY A 45 14.20 3.16 -10.50
CA GLY A 45 14.21 4.11 -9.40
C GLY A 45 15.29 5.16 -9.57
N ILE A 46 14.96 6.40 -9.17
CA ILE A 46 15.90 7.51 -9.11
C ILE A 46 17.04 7.09 -8.19
N ASN A 47 18.21 6.87 -8.80
CA ASN A 47 19.39 6.38 -8.12
C ASN A 47 20.08 7.58 -7.46
N THR A 48 19.60 8.02 -6.30
CA THR A 48 20.30 9.04 -5.52
C THR A 48 21.58 8.42 -4.93
N LYS A 49 22.71 8.77 -5.54
CA LYS A 49 24.05 8.45 -5.04
C LYS A 49 24.32 9.28 -3.78
N ASN A 50 23.90 8.77 -2.64
CA ASN A 50 24.25 9.36 -1.35
C ASN A 50 24.67 8.23 -0.40
N THR A 51 25.95 7.86 -0.47
CA THR A 51 26.56 6.72 0.23
C THR A 51 26.74 6.99 1.72
N ILE A 52 27.05 8.23 2.10
CA ILE A 52 27.31 8.63 3.49
C ILE A 52 26.02 8.55 4.32
N SER A 53 24.93 9.11 3.82
CA SER A 53 23.64 9.06 4.50
C SER A 53 23.07 7.65 4.61
N LYS A 54 23.34 6.75 3.64
CA LYS A 54 22.99 5.33 3.75
C LYS A 54 23.72 4.64 4.91
N SER A 55 25.00 4.92 5.11
CA SER A 55 25.78 4.36 6.20
C SER A 55 25.33 4.89 7.57
N LEU A 56 25.06 6.19 7.67
CA LEU A 56 24.52 6.83 8.88
C LEU A 56 23.16 6.26 9.27
N LEU A 57 22.25 6.13 8.28
CA LEU A 57 20.95 5.51 8.49
C LEU A 57 21.08 4.04 8.93
N LYS A 58 22.03 3.30 8.36
CA LYS A 58 22.26 1.90 8.74
C LYS A 58 22.72 1.78 10.20
N LEU A 59 23.61 2.66 10.66
CA LEU A 59 24.04 2.72 12.06
C LEU A 59 22.88 3.07 12.99
N GLN A 60 22.06 4.06 12.62
CA GLN A 60 20.86 4.41 13.38
C GLN A 60 19.91 3.22 13.50
N LEU A 61 19.59 2.55 12.39
CA LEU A 61 18.72 1.37 12.38
C LEU A 61 19.31 0.22 13.21
N GLN A 62 20.64 0.05 13.23
CA GLN A 62 21.29 -0.94 14.09
C GLN A 62 21.14 -0.59 15.58
N LEU A 63 21.31 0.67 15.97
CA LEU A 63 21.10 1.12 17.34
C LEU A 63 19.63 0.97 17.75
N GLU A 64 18.71 1.40 16.89
CA GLU A 64 17.27 1.28 17.11
C GLU A 64 16.85 -0.18 17.25
N SER A 65 17.34 -1.09 16.41
CA SER A 65 17.01 -2.52 16.50
C SER A 65 17.48 -3.18 17.80
N LYS A 66 18.48 -2.60 18.48
CA LYS A 66 18.99 -3.08 19.77
C LYS A 66 18.19 -2.52 20.95
N ILE A 67 17.65 -1.31 20.81
CA ILE A 67 16.89 -0.62 21.86
C ILE A 67 15.39 -0.99 21.79
N TYR A 68 14.84 -1.03 20.58
CA TYR A 68 13.45 -1.37 20.31
C TYR A 68 13.34 -2.84 19.93
N LYS A 69 12.57 -3.63 20.69
CA LYS A 69 12.18 -4.98 20.26
C LYS A 69 11.40 -4.87 18.96
N SER A 70 11.99 -5.31 17.86
CA SER A 70 11.23 -5.45 16.62
C SER A 70 10.10 -6.44 16.87
N SER A 71 8.85 -6.00 16.82
CA SER A 71 7.70 -6.89 16.83
C SER A 71 7.67 -7.60 15.48
N PHE A 72 8.40 -8.71 15.36
CA PHE A 72 8.41 -9.53 14.17
C PHE A 72 7.02 -10.18 14.03
N ILE A 73 6.41 -10.04 12.85
CA ILE A 73 5.21 -10.81 12.55
C ILE A 73 5.65 -12.20 12.13
N ALA A 74 5.34 -13.22 12.94
CA ALA A 74 5.71 -14.59 12.64
C ALA A 74 5.08 -15.12 11.34
N ASN A 75 3.88 -14.64 10.98
CA ASN A 75 3.07 -15.21 9.89
C ASN A 75 3.01 -14.32 8.64
N LYS A 76 4.16 -13.84 8.14
CA LYS A 76 4.22 -13.03 6.90
C LYS A 76 3.54 -13.74 5.72
N GLN A 77 3.80 -15.03 5.54
CA GLN A 77 3.27 -15.79 4.40
C GLN A 77 1.74 -15.87 4.43
N GLU A 78 1.17 -16.12 5.60
CA GLU A 78 -0.27 -16.22 5.80
C GLU A 78 -1.00 -14.91 5.43
N ILE A 79 -0.39 -13.76 5.76
CA ILE A 79 -0.94 -12.44 5.42
C ILE A 79 -0.85 -12.20 3.92
N ILE A 80 0.28 -12.57 3.29
CA ILE A 80 0.47 -12.48 1.84
C ILE A 80 -0.57 -13.33 1.11
N ASP A 81 -0.84 -14.55 1.58
CA ASP A 81 -1.80 -15.45 0.96
C ASP A 81 -3.24 -14.93 1.13
N TYR A 82 -3.56 -14.34 2.29
CA TYR A 82 -4.82 -13.63 2.52
C TYR A 82 -5.00 -12.45 1.54
N LEU A 83 -3.96 -11.62 1.37
CA LEU A 83 -4.01 -10.50 0.41
C LEU A 83 -4.17 -11.00 -1.02
N LYS A 84 -3.49 -12.09 -1.41
CA LYS A 84 -3.61 -12.69 -2.74
C LYS A 84 -4.98 -13.32 -3.01
N ALA A 85 -5.66 -13.79 -1.97
CA ALA A 85 -7.01 -14.33 -2.09
C ALA A 85 -8.09 -13.24 -2.25
N THR A 86 -7.75 -11.99 -1.92
CA THR A 86 -8.64 -10.84 -2.09
C THR A 86 -8.79 -10.49 -3.57
N PRO A 87 -10.00 -10.10 -4.05
CA PRO A 87 -10.17 -9.57 -5.38
C PRO A 87 -9.18 -8.44 -5.66
N SER A 88 -8.54 -8.47 -6.83
CA SER A 88 -7.51 -7.49 -7.18
C SER A 88 -7.74 -6.83 -8.53
N ILE A 89 -7.38 -5.56 -8.62
CA ILE A 89 -7.44 -4.75 -9.83
C ILE A 89 -6.10 -4.07 -10.02
N SER A 90 -5.65 -3.97 -11.27
CA SER A 90 -4.43 -3.25 -11.64
C SER A 90 -4.79 -1.93 -12.32
N PHE A 91 -4.24 -0.83 -11.81
CA PHE A 91 -4.42 0.50 -12.39
C PHE A 91 -3.12 1.07 -12.96
N HIS A 92 -3.28 1.98 -13.92
CA HIS A 92 -2.17 2.64 -14.59
C HIS A 92 -2.34 4.16 -14.47
N PRO A 93 -2.30 4.74 -13.25
CA PRO A 93 -2.55 6.16 -13.06
C PRO A 93 -1.49 7.00 -13.77
N THR A 94 -1.92 8.14 -14.30
CA THR A 94 -1.02 9.07 -14.99
C THR A 94 -0.17 9.81 -13.97
N LYS A 95 1.15 9.76 -14.11
CA LYS A 95 2.07 10.43 -13.18
C LYS A 95 2.32 11.88 -13.60
N LYS A 96 2.04 12.83 -12.71
CA LYS A 96 2.35 14.26 -12.89
C LYS A 96 3.13 14.78 -11.68
N GLY A 97 4.45 14.76 -11.77
CA GLY A 97 5.32 15.09 -10.61
C GLY A 97 5.16 14.06 -9.49
N HIS A 98 4.74 14.53 -8.31
CA HIS A 98 4.44 13.70 -7.12
C HIS A 98 2.95 13.36 -7.00
N GLN A 99 2.23 13.36 -8.12
CA GLN A 99 0.80 13.04 -8.15
C GLN A 99 0.56 11.82 -9.04
N ASP A 100 -0.24 10.90 -8.51
CA ASP A 100 -0.80 9.76 -9.23
C ASP A 100 -2.27 10.07 -9.54
N ILE A 101 -2.57 10.40 -10.80
CA ILE A 101 -3.89 10.85 -11.26
C ILE A 101 -4.66 9.65 -11.83
N PHE A 102 -5.75 9.27 -11.17
CA PHE A 102 -6.65 8.18 -11.58
C PHE A 102 -7.78 8.72 -12.45
N SER A 103 -8.09 7.98 -13.52
CA SER A 103 -9.12 8.39 -14.47
C SER A 103 -10.53 8.06 -13.97
N LYS A 104 -11.55 8.50 -14.72
CA LYS A 104 -12.93 8.14 -14.43
C LYS A 104 -13.16 6.63 -14.63
N GLU A 105 -12.55 6.04 -15.64
CA GLU A 105 -12.64 4.60 -15.92
C GLU A 105 -12.04 3.76 -14.78
N ASP A 106 -11.00 4.28 -14.11
CA ASP A 106 -10.46 3.65 -12.91
C ASP A 106 -11.47 3.72 -11.75
N ALA A 107 -12.10 4.88 -11.55
CA ALA A 107 -13.12 5.07 -10.53
C ALA A 107 -14.38 4.20 -10.75
N ASP A 108 -14.81 4.05 -12.00
CA ASP A 108 -15.97 3.23 -12.39
C ASP A 108 -15.75 1.74 -12.04
N LYS A 109 -14.50 1.26 -12.04
CA LYS A 109 -14.16 -0.11 -11.61
C LYS A 109 -14.19 -0.29 -10.09
N ILE A 110 -13.99 0.77 -9.32
CA ILE A 110 -13.95 0.74 -7.84
C ILE A 110 -15.34 0.94 -7.24
N THR A 111 -16.15 1.80 -7.85
CA THR A 111 -17.50 2.15 -7.38
C THR A 111 -18.38 0.95 -6.99
N PRO A 112 -18.41 -0.17 -7.74
CA PRO A 112 -19.22 -1.34 -7.39
C PRO A 112 -18.85 -2.00 -6.06
N TYR A 113 -17.65 -1.74 -5.54
CA TYR A 113 -17.20 -2.32 -4.28
C TYR A 113 -17.76 -1.59 -3.03
N ASP A 114 -18.43 -0.44 -3.19
CA ASP A 114 -18.98 0.39 -2.10
C ASP A 114 -18.00 0.54 -0.93
N LEU A 115 -16.83 1.11 -1.22
CA LEU A 115 -15.75 1.21 -0.24
C LEU A 115 -16.01 2.35 0.74
N ASP A 116 -15.71 2.11 2.01
CA ASP A 116 -15.73 3.16 3.03
C ASP A 116 -14.41 3.95 3.00
N ILE A 117 -13.28 3.27 2.83
CA ILE A 117 -11.94 3.87 2.82
C ILE A 117 -10.97 3.06 1.94
N ILE A 118 -10.00 3.75 1.31
CA ILE A 118 -8.84 3.11 0.68
C ILE A 118 -7.62 3.41 1.56
N LEU A 119 -6.72 2.46 1.73
CA LEU A 119 -5.46 2.66 2.45
C LEU A 119 -4.32 2.78 1.45
N ASN A 120 -3.74 3.98 1.35
CA ASN A 120 -2.55 4.20 0.51
C ASN A 120 -1.26 3.82 1.23
N LEU A 121 -0.58 2.79 0.72
CA LEU A 121 0.67 2.31 1.29
C LEU A 121 1.91 2.77 0.52
N GLU A 122 1.82 2.92 -0.81
CA GLU A 122 3.02 3.17 -1.64
C GLU A 122 2.83 4.15 -2.80
N PHE A 123 1.61 4.61 -3.10
CA PHE A 123 1.38 5.59 -4.18
C PHE A 123 1.73 7.01 -3.72
N ASP A 124 2.05 7.87 -4.68
CA ASP A 124 2.30 9.29 -4.38
C ASP A 124 0.97 10.00 -4.05
N SER A 125 0.89 11.34 -4.10
CA SER A 125 -0.36 12.04 -3.82
C SER A 125 -1.45 11.60 -4.80
N ILE A 126 -2.48 10.92 -4.29
CA ILE A 126 -3.57 10.39 -5.12
C ILE A 126 -4.50 11.54 -5.52
N GLN A 127 -4.82 11.61 -6.82
CA GLN A 127 -5.66 12.64 -7.42
C GLN A 127 -6.65 12.02 -8.41
N GLY A 128 -7.70 12.78 -8.75
CA GLY A 128 -8.69 12.39 -9.76
C GLY A 128 -9.98 11.83 -9.18
N GLU A 129 -10.73 11.11 -10.02
CA GLU A 129 -12.09 10.66 -9.68
C GLU A 129 -12.13 9.56 -8.62
N ILE A 130 -11.01 8.86 -8.38
CA ILE A 130 -10.89 7.85 -7.32
C ILE A 130 -11.22 8.39 -5.93
N LEU A 131 -10.95 9.68 -5.68
CA LEU A 131 -11.24 10.32 -4.39
C LEU A 131 -12.74 10.40 -4.08
N LYS A 132 -13.61 10.23 -5.09
CA LYS A 132 -15.07 10.23 -4.96
C LYS A 132 -15.65 8.83 -4.81
N THR A 133 -14.82 7.78 -4.89
CA THR A 133 -15.27 6.38 -4.85
C THR A 133 -15.43 5.82 -3.45
N THR A 134 -15.04 6.58 -2.42
CA THR A 134 -15.07 6.15 -1.02
C THR A 134 -15.83 7.14 -0.14
N LYS A 135 -16.38 6.65 0.98
CA LYS A 135 -17.13 7.48 1.94
C LYS A 135 -16.25 8.38 2.79
N HIS A 136 -15.03 7.93 3.11
CA HIS A 136 -14.12 8.60 4.04
C HIS A 136 -12.77 9.01 3.42
N GLY A 137 -12.59 8.81 2.12
CA GLY A 137 -11.36 9.17 1.41
C GLY A 137 -10.35 8.03 1.28
N ILE A 138 -9.08 8.43 1.14
CA ILE A 138 -7.90 7.57 0.91
C ILE A 138 -6.79 7.93 1.88
#